data_AF-A0A661KRB6-F1
#
_entry.id   AF-A0A661KRB6-F1
#
_cell.length_a   1.000
_cell.length_b   1.000
_cell.length_c   1.000
_cell.angle_alpha   90.00
_cell.angle_beta   90.00
_cell.angle_gamma   90.00
#
_symmetry.space_group_name_H-M   'P 1'
#
loop_
_entity.id
_entity.type
_entity.pdbx_description
1 polymer ?
#
loop_
_entity_poly.entity_id
_entity_poly.type
_entity_poly.pdbx_seq_one_letter_code
_entity_poly.pdbx_strand_id
1 'polypeptide(L)'
;MKRILLAVCGLSPQVITETLYALHQNYQPVDAIHVITTRDGKERIFAQLLSGKSGHYHRYLAEYGIDANSIDFGPDNIHVITDEHGNEIPDIVSESDNERLLGKCLELAFRFTADPATAVFFSIAGGRKTMSACLMVAAQMYGRPQDRVYHVLVSPEFESNRNFFYPPRKSKIIELLDANGQPFFKETKYAEINLVHIPFVSIRDRFSGEYLDSPKDPGTLLLSLIKEEEAKLTVNLLNLKVIYKHLEADLMPARLALYVFFVLQKKNCPKDVSSCGKCRECFMNIQEILGNQGVIADIYGRLRKHYYLGADRVSGIMKLDKENFNSYRSKVNADLRKIFGVHAVKDIGISPIGRRPNTRYGIKLDKSRIEVIY
;
A
#
# COMPACT_ATOMS: atom_id res chain seq x y z
N MET A 1 3.61 -7.59 26.13
CA MET A 1 3.35 -6.81 24.92
C MET A 1 2.81 -5.46 25.37
N LYS A 2 3.47 -4.36 25.03
CA LYS A 2 3.03 -3.01 25.43
C LYS A 2 1.83 -2.58 24.57
N ARG A 3 0.83 -1.95 25.16
CA ARG A 3 -0.41 -1.51 24.50
C ARG A 3 -0.48 0.01 24.49
N ILE A 4 -0.42 0.58 23.29
CA ILE A 4 -0.39 2.02 23.07
C ILE A 4 -1.76 2.47 22.57
N LEU A 5 -2.42 3.37 23.29
CA LEU A 5 -3.62 4.06 22.82
C LEU A 5 -3.21 5.28 22.00
N LEU A 6 -3.37 5.23 20.68
CA LEU A 6 -3.18 6.37 19.79
C LEU A 6 -4.57 6.95 19.45
N ALA A 7 -4.89 8.12 20.01
CA ALA A 7 -6.20 8.75 19.87
C ALA A 7 -6.14 10.05 19.08
N VAL A 8 -7.20 10.38 18.36
CA VAL A 8 -7.47 11.75 17.90
C VAL A 8 -8.41 12.45 18.88
N CYS A 9 -8.17 13.74 19.15
CA CYS A 9 -8.99 14.52 20.07
C CYS A 9 -9.19 15.96 19.55
N GLY A 10 -10.44 16.42 19.55
CA GLY A 10 -10.77 17.84 19.33
C GLY A 10 -11.03 18.56 20.64
N LEU A 11 -12.13 19.31 20.69
CA LEU A 11 -12.51 20.15 21.85
C LEU A 11 -13.12 19.37 23.03
N SER A 12 -13.41 18.09 22.83
CA SER A 12 -14.02 17.20 23.82
C SER A 12 -13.02 16.14 24.29
N PRO A 13 -12.14 16.44 25.26
CA PRO A 13 -11.15 15.49 25.76
C PRO A 13 -11.75 14.33 26.56
N GLN A 14 -13.03 14.39 26.91
CA GLN A 14 -13.79 13.30 27.56
C GLN A 14 -13.59 11.96 26.83
N VAL A 15 -13.53 11.99 25.50
CA VAL A 15 -13.38 10.80 24.64
C VAL A 15 -12.17 9.94 25.02
N ILE A 16 -11.11 10.54 25.56
CA ILE A 16 -9.89 9.83 25.99
C ILE A 16 -10.19 9.02 27.25
N THR A 17 -10.82 9.63 28.25
CA THR A 17 -11.18 8.95 29.50
C THR A 17 -12.30 7.94 29.31
N GLU A 18 -13.25 8.20 28.41
CA GLU A 18 -14.31 7.26 28.03
C GLU A 18 -13.73 6.02 27.33
N THR A 19 -12.80 6.23 26.39
CA THR A 19 -12.09 5.13 25.71
C THR A 19 -11.28 4.31 26.71
N LEU A 20 -10.51 4.98 27.57
CA LEU A 20 -9.69 4.32 28.60
C LEU A 20 -10.55 3.52 29.58
N TYR A 21 -11.66 4.10 30.05
CA TYR A 21 -12.62 3.42 30.90
C TYR A 21 -13.13 2.13 30.24
N ALA A 22 -13.58 2.22 28.99
CA ALA A 22 -14.15 1.08 28.28
C ALA A 22 -13.10 -0.01 27.99
N LEU A 23 -11.85 0.37 27.71
CA LEU A 23 -10.73 -0.57 27.58
C LEU A 23 -10.48 -1.32 28.90
N HIS A 24 -10.43 -0.61 30.03
CA HIS A 24 -10.25 -1.22 31.33
C HIS A 24 -11.43 -2.14 31.74
N GLN A 25 -12.67 -1.77 31.42
CA GLN A 25 -13.83 -2.65 31.67
C GLN A 25 -13.79 -3.92 30.82
N ASN A 26 -13.13 -3.87 29.66
CA ASN A 26 -12.90 -5.03 28.79
C ASN A 26 -11.58 -5.76 29.08
N TYR A 27 -10.94 -5.50 30.23
CA TYR A 27 -9.66 -6.09 30.63
C TYR A 27 -8.52 -5.89 29.61
N GLN A 28 -8.56 -4.77 28.88
CA GLN A 28 -7.50 -4.35 27.97
C GLN A 28 -6.69 -3.23 28.63
N PRO A 29 -5.53 -3.53 29.24
CA PRO A 29 -4.73 -2.49 29.86
C PRO A 29 -4.08 -1.62 28.78
N VAL A 30 -3.73 -0.39 29.15
CA VAL A 30 -3.05 0.58 28.30
C VAL A 30 -1.78 1.00 29.02
N ASP A 31 -0.64 0.90 28.34
CA ASP A 31 0.68 1.23 28.91
C ASP A 31 1.12 2.65 28.53
N ALA A 32 0.57 3.22 27.45
CA ALA A 32 0.85 4.58 27.01
C ALA A 32 -0.35 5.17 26.24
N ILE A 33 -0.58 6.47 26.38
CA ILE A 33 -1.61 7.21 25.64
C ILE A 33 -0.94 8.32 24.85
N HIS A 34 -1.11 8.33 23.54
CA HIS A 34 -0.68 9.42 22.66
C HIS A 34 -1.90 10.04 21.97
N VAL A 35 -1.93 11.37 21.93
CA VAL A 35 -3.09 12.10 21.41
C VAL A 35 -2.68 13.03 20.28
N ILE A 36 -3.31 12.89 19.13
CA ILE A 36 -3.17 13.81 17.99
C ILE A 36 -4.28 14.85 18.08
N THR A 37 -3.92 16.14 18.11
CA THR A 37 -4.87 17.23 18.36
C THR A 37 -4.46 18.55 17.72
N THR A 38 -5.31 19.56 17.80
CA THR A 38 -5.01 20.95 17.44
C THR A 38 -4.61 21.74 18.68
N ARG A 39 -4.16 22.98 18.53
CA ARG A 39 -3.77 23.85 19.65
C ARG A 39 -4.90 23.96 20.69
N ASP A 40 -6.11 24.25 20.23
CA ASP A 40 -7.27 24.42 21.10
C ASP A 40 -7.63 23.11 21.81
N GLY A 41 -7.48 21.96 21.13
CA GLY A 41 -7.66 20.65 21.75
C GLY A 41 -6.58 20.33 22.79
N LYS A 42 -5.31 20.67 22.53
CA LYS A 42 -4.22 20.56 23.53
C LYS A 42 -4.55 21.36 24.79
N GLU A 43 -4.98 22.60 24.66
CA GLU A 43 -5.34 23.45 25.81
C GLU A 43 -6.45 22.81 26.65
N ARG A 44 -7.45 22.20 26.00
CA ARG A 44 -8.52 21.46 26.69
C ARG A 44 -8.01 20.21 27.39
N ILE A 45 -7.14 19.43 26.76
CA ILE A 45 -6.53 18.24 27.36
C ILE A 45 -5.74 18.63 28.61
N PHE A 46 -4.91 19.67 28.53
CA PHE A 46 -4.14 20.15 29.67
C PHE A 46 -5.03 20.66 30.79
N ALA A 47 -6.02 21.49 30.48
CA ALA A 47 -6.91 22.06 31.49
C ALA A 47 -7.80 21.01 32.16
N GLN A 48 -8.33 20.04 31.40
CA GLN A 48 -9.37 19.13 31.88
C GLN A 48 -8.84 17.76 32.30
N LEU A 49 -7.86 17.20 31.60
CA LEU A 49 -7.34 15.85 31.88
C LEU A 49 -6.06 15.88 32.69
N LEU A 50 -5.09 16.72 32.31
CA LEU A 50 -3.71 16.70 32.83
C LEU A 50 -3.41 17.82 33.84
N SER A 51 -4.44 18.53 34.33
CA SER A 51 -4.28 19.60 35.31
C SER A 51 -3.98 19.05 36.71
N GLY A 52 -2.74 18.58 36.93
CA GLY A 52 -2.28 18.00 38.19
C GLY A 52 -3.25 16.96 38.76
N LYS A 53 -3.40 16.91 40.09
CA LYS A 53 -4.29 15.94 40.76
C LYS A 53 -5.79 16.20 40.53
N SER A 54 -6.20 17.39 40.06
CA SER A 54 -7.60 17.72 39.80
C SER A 54 -8.06 17.35 38.39
N GLY A 55 -7.13 17.09 37.48
CA GLY A 55 -7.41 16.57 36.14
C GLY A 55 -8.26 15.30 36.15
N HIS A 56 -9.22 15.20 35.24
CA HIS A 56 -10.17 14.09 35.17
C HIS A 56 -9.48 12.74 34.91
N TYR A 57 -8.35 12.73 34.20
CA TYR A 57 -7.54 11.53 34.02
C TYR A 57 -6.96 11.04 35.36
N HIS A 58 -6.30 11.90 36.13
CA HIS A 58 -5.74 11.51 37.42
C HIS A 58 -6.81 11.12 38.45
N ARG A 59 -7.97 11.79 38.44
CA ARG A 59 -9.13 11.40 39.24
C ARG A 59 -9.65 10.01 38.86
N TYR A 60 -9.73 9.71 37.57
CA TYR A 60 -10.11 8.39 37.09
C TYR A 60 -9.19 7.31 37.65
N LEU A 61 -7.86 7.47 37.51
CA LEU A 61 -6.91 6.47 38.00
C LEU A 61 -7.03 6.27 39.52
N ALA A 62 -7.08 7.35 40.29
CA ALA A 62 -7.19 7.29 41.74
C ALA A 62 -8.49 6.59 42.18
N GLU A 63 -9.61 6.91 41.53
CA GLU A 63 -10.91 6.33 41.84
C GLU A 63 -10.96 4.84 41.50
N TYR A 64 -10.37 4.44 40.38
CA TYR A 64 -10.31 3.05 39.94
C TYR A 64 -9.16 2.24 40.54
N GLY A 65 -8.31 2.86 41.37
CA GLY A 65 -7.17 2.20 42.01
C GLY A 65 -6.09 1.77 41.01
N ILE A 66 -5.91 2.54 39.94
CA ILE A 66 -4.90 2.32 38.92
C ILE A 66 -3.66 3.14 39.29
N ASP A 67 -2.48 2.53 39.22
CA ASP A 67 -1.23 3.24 39.47
C ASP A 67 -0.99 4.31 38.40
N ALA A 68 -0.80 5.56 38.81
CA ALA A 68 -0.55 6.68 37.91
C ALA A 68 0.73 6.53 37.09
N ASN A 69 1.70 5.73 37.57
CA ASN A 69 2.95 5.46 36.85
C ASN A 69 2.84 4.27 35.89
N SER A 70 1.72 3.55 35.89
CA SER A 70 1.53 2.38 35.01
C SER A 70 1.19 2.76 33.56
N ILE A 71 0.78 4.00 33.32
CA ILE A 71 0.39 4.51 32.01
C ILE A 71 1.21 5.76 31.71
N ASP A 72 2.02 5.71 30.65
CA ASP A 72 2.73 6.87 30.14
C ASP A 72 1.75 7.83 29.43
N PHE A 73 1.33 8.87 30.16
CA PHE A 73 0.48 9.93 29.63
C PHE A 73 0.79 11.28 30.30
N GLY A 74 1.51 12.12 29.56
CA GLY A 74 1.87 13.48 29.96
C GLY A 74 1.99 14.43 28.76
N PRO A 75 2.58 15.62 28.95
CA PRO A 75 2.70 16.64 27.91
C PRO A 75 3.40 16.16 26.64
N ASP A 76 4.44 15.33 26.76
CA ASP A 76 5.23 14.81 25.63
C ASP A 76 4.43 13.84 24.74
N ASN A 77 3.29 13.35 25.23
CA ASN A 77 2.43 12.45 24.48
C ASN A 77 1.34 13.20 23.68
N ILE A 78 1.29 14.54 23.77
CA ILE A 78 0.34 15.37 23.03
C ILE A 78 0.97 15.88 21.74
N HIS A 79 0.49 15.38 20.61
CA HIS A 79 1.00 15.65 19.28
C HIS A 79 0.12 16.69 18.59
N VAL A 80 0.55 17.95 18.64
CA VAL A 80 -0.19 19.05 18.02
C VAL A 80 0.11 19.13 16.52
N ILE A 81 -0.91 19.40 15.71
CA ILE A 81 -0.74 19.72 14.30
C ILE A 81 -0.14 21.12 14.16
N THR A 82 0.90 21.24 13.34
CA THR A 82 1.59 22.51 13.06
C THR A 82 1.49 22.89 11.59
N ASP A 83 1.56 24.18 11.28
CA ASP A 83 1.70 24.69 9.92
C ASP A 83 3.13 24.47 9.37
N GLU A 84 3.38 24.99 8.17
CA GLU A 84 4.70 24.94 7.50
C GLU A 84 5.82 25.72 8.20
N HIS A 85 5.47 26.62 9.10
CA HIS A 85 6.41 27.39 9.91
C HIS A 85 6.61 26.79 11.30
N GLY A 86 5.94 25.66 11.59
CA GLY A 86 5.99 24.99 12.89
C GLY A 86 5.06 25.59 13.95
N ASN A 87 4.15 26.51 13.58
CA ASN A 87 3.19 27.07 14.51
C ASN A 87 2.01 26.11 14.70
N GLU A 88 1.56 25.95 15.94
CA GLU A 88 0.40 25.13 16.23
C GLU A 88 -0.90 25.75 15.69
N ILE A 89 -1.64 24.96 14.91
CA ILE A 89 -2.90 25.43 14.32
C ILE A 89 -4.05 25.30 15.33
N PRO A 90 -4.97 26.29 15.42
CA PRO A 90 -6.13 26.22 16.31
C PRO A 90 -7.12 25.12 15.92
N ASP A 91 -7.34 24.95 14.62
CA ASP A 91 -8.37 24.07 14.07
C ASP A 91 -8.00 23.62 12.64
N ILE A 92 -8.65 22.56 12.16
CA ILE A 92 -8.44 21.98 10.83
C ILE A 92 -9.57 22.45 9.91
N VAL A 93 -9.28 23.44 9.07
CA VAL A 93 -10.30 24.11 8.23
C VAL A 93 -9.97 24.10 6.74
N SER A 94 -8.70 23.89 6.36
CA SER A 94 -8.25 23.84 4.98
C SER A 94 -7.82 22.43 4.54
N GLU A 95 -7.72 22.23 3.23
CA GLU A 95 -7.14 21.02 2.64
C GLU A 95 -5.69 20.82 3.11
N SER A 96 -4.93 21.91 3.20
CA SER A 96 -3.54 21.88 3.64
C SER A 96 -3.39 21.47 5.12
N ASP A 97 -4.35 21.85 5.98
CA ASP A 97 -4.37 21.39 7.38
C ASP A 97 -4.65 19.89 7.44
N ASN A 98 -5.57 19.42 6.60
CA ASN A 98 -5.94 18.01 6.52
C ASN A 98 -4.78 17.14 6.01
N GLU A 99 -4.00 17.62 5.05
CA GLU A 99 -2.81 16.94 4.57
C GLU A 99 -1.75 16.80 5.67
N ARG A 100 -1.53 17.88 6.45
CA ARG A 100 -0.62 17.87 7.61
C ARG A 100 -1.09 16.95 8.73
N LEU A 101 -2.39 16.96 9.03
CA LEU A 101 -3.03 16.01 9.96
C LEU A 101 -2.76 14.57 9.52
N LEU A 102 -3.01 14.25 8.24
CA LEU A 102 -2.81 12.91 7.71
C LEU A 102 -1.33 12.50 7.79
N GLY A 103 -0.42 13.39 7.46
CA GLY A 103 1.02 13.19 7.62
C GLY A 103 1.39 12.84 9.07
N LYS A 104 0.85 13.58 10.05
CA LYS A 104 1.07 13.31 11.48
C LYS A 104 0.52 11.95 11.92
N CYS A 105 -0.68 11.60 11.47
CA CYS A 105 -1.28 10.28 11.73
C CYS A 105 -0.40 9.15 11.17
N LEU A 106 0.10 9.29 9.94
CA LEU A 106 0.98 8.32 9.29
C LEU A 106 2.33 8.21 10.03
N GLU A 107 2.94 9.33 10.41
CA GLU A 107 4.20 9.37 11.17
C GLU A 107 4.09 8.59 12.49
N LEU A 108 3.04 8.86 13.27
CA LEU A 108 2.86 8.25 14.58
C LEU A 108 2.43 6.78 14.48
N ALA A 109 1.54 6.45 13.53
CA ALA A 109 1.19 5.06 13.25
C ALA A 109 2.43 4.26 12.84
N PHE A 110 3.26 4.79 11.94
CA PHE A 110 4.53 4.19 11.56
C PHE A 110 5.43 3.95 12.78
N ARG A 111 5.66 4.99 13.59
CA ARG A 111 6.54 4.92 14.76
C ARG A 111 6.07 3.87 15.77
N PHE A 112 4.79 3.88 16.15
CA PHE A 112 4.27 3.01 17.20
C PHE A 112 4.04 1.57 16.74
N THR A 113 3.96 1.34 15.43
CA THR A 113 3.87 -0.01 14.84
C THR A 113 5.23 -0.62 14.46
N ALA A 114 6.34 0.10 14.68
CA ALA A 114 7.68 -0.39 14.34
C ALA A 114 8.15 -1.55 15.24
N ASP A 115 7.85 -1.51 16.54
CA ASP A 115 8.23 -2.56 17.49
C ASP A 115 7.21 -3.71 17.48
N PRO A 116 7.57 -4.95 17.09
CA PRO A 116 6.65 -6.09 17.08
C PRO A 116 6.14 -6.48 18.48
N ALA A 117 6.79 -6.03 19.56
CA ALA A 117 6.38 -6.27 20.95
C ALA A 117 5.33 -5.25 21.45
N THR A 118 4.87 -4.33 20.61
CA THR A 118 3.76 -3.42 20.89
C THR A 118 2.48 -3.83 20.16
N ALA A 119 1.34 -3.42 20.69
CA ALA A 119 0.07 -3.36 19.99
C ALA A 119 -0.47 -1.92 20.08
N VAL A 120 -0.99 -1.40 18.97
CA VAL A 120 -1.57 -0.06 18.88
C VAL A 120 -3.09 -0.16 18.85
N PHE A 121 -3.73 0.57 19.74
CA PHE A 121 -5.17 0.78 19.80
C PHE A 121 -5.45 2.16 19.23
N PHE A 122 -5.96 2.23 18.00
CA PHE A 122 -6.31 3.47 17.32
C PHE A 122 -7.71 3.91 17.78
N SER A 123 -7.84 5.01 18.50
CA SER A 123 -9.15 5.56 18.89
C SER A 123 -9.55 6.70 17.98
N ILE A 124 -10.63 6.48 17.21
CA ILE A 124 -11.10 7.39 16.15
C ILE A 124 -12.33 8.23 16.57
N ALA A 125 -12.67 8.27 17.85
CA ALA A 125 -13.93 8.86 18.32
C ALA A 125 -13.88 10.38 18.55
N GLY A 126 -12.71 11.03 18.46
CA GLY A 126 -12.54 12.44 18.81
C GLY A 126 -12.20 13.36 17.64
N GLY A 127 -12.65 14.62 17.73
CA GLY A 127 -12.28 15.69 16.80
C GLY A 127 -13.22 15.89 15.63
N ARG A 128 -12.78 16.66 14.63
CA ARG A 128 -13.51 16.77 13.36
C ARG A 128 -13.53 15.38 12.71
N LYS A 129 -14.60 15.05 11.97
CA LYS A 129 -14.75 13.76 11.26
C LYS A 129 -13.53 13.42 10.39
N THR A 130 -12.85 14.43 9.86
CA THR A 130 -11.61 14.30 9.11
C THR A 130 -10.45 13.73 9.93
N MET A 131 -10.33 14.08 11.21
CA MET A 131 -9.33 13.50 12.13
C MET A 131 -9.49 11.99 12.26
N SER A 132 -10.73 11.54 12.49
CA SER A 132 -11.08 10.12 12.54
C SER A 132 -10.75 9.40 11.23
N ALA A 133 -11.09 10.01 10.09
CA ALA A 133 -10.79 9.46 8.77
C ALA A 133 -9.28 9.34 8.53
N CYS A 134 -8.49 10.36 8.86
CA CYS A 134 -7.04 10.34 8.70
C CYS A 134 -6.37 9.27 9.58
N LEU A 135 -6.80 9.14 10.85
CA LEU A 135 -6.26 8.10 11.73
C LEU A 135 -6.63 6.69 11.26
N MET A 136 -7.85 6.50 10.73
CA MET A 136 -8.27 5.25 10.11
C MET A 136 -7.40 4.90 8.89
N VAL A 137 -7.11 5.86 8.01
CA VAL A 137 -6.19 5.65 6.88
C VAL A 137 -4.81 5.24 7.38
N ALA A 138 -4.27 5.90 8.40
CA ALA A 138 -2.98 5.53 8.97
C ALA A 138 -2.98 4.11 9.57
N ALA A 139 -4.07 3.71 10.23
CA ALA A 139 -4.26 2.34 10.72
C ALA A 139 -4.31 1.31 9.57
N GLN A 140 -4.99 1.62 8.46
CA GLN A 140 -5.02 0.75 7.28
C GLN A 140 -3.65 0.64 6.60
N MET A 141 -2.87 1.73 6.58
CA MET A 141 -1.53 1.75 5.99
C MET A 141 -0.51 0.95 6.83
N TYR A 142 -0.49 1.15 8.14
CA TYR A 142 0.59 0.65 9.00
C TYR A 142 0.17 -0.35 10.08
N GLY A 143 -1.12 -0.49 10.35
CA GLY A 143 -1.62 -1.40 11.38
C GLY A 143 -1.27 -2.86 11.09
N ARG A 144 -1.16 -3.66 12.14
CA ARG A 144 -0.73 -5.06 12.12
C ARG A 144 -1.82 -5.96 12.69
N PRO A 145 -1.70 -7.30 12.58
CA PRO A 145 -2.74 -8.23 13.07
C PRO A 145 -3.07 -8.09 14.56
N GLN A 146 -2.14 -7.63 15.40
CA GLN A 146 -2.37 -7.38 16.83
C GLN A 146 -2.99 -6.02 17.14
N ASP A 147 -2.95 -5.08 16.20
CA ASP A 147 -3.44 -3.71 16.38
C ASP A 147 -4.96 -3.69 16.22
N ARG A 148 -5.62 -2.70 16.84
CA ARG A 148 -7.10 -2.61 16.89
C ARG A 148 -7.54 -1.19 16.62
N VAL A 149 -8.66 -1.01 15.91
CA VAL A 149 -9.31 0.30 15.76
C VAL A 149 -10.58 0.30 16.60
N TYR A 150 -10.72 1.32 17.43
CA TYR A 150 -11.84 1.47 18.35
C TYR A 150 -12.57 2.79 18.14
N HIS A 151 -13.88 2.74 18.31
CA HIS A 151 -14.73 3.91 18.45
C HIS A 151 -15.54 3.77 19.73
N VAL A 152 -15.32 4.64 20.70
CA VAL A 152 -16.15 4.68 21.90
C VAL A 152 -17.49 5.35 21.57
N LEU A 153 -18.59 4.78 22.06
CA LEU A 153 -19.93 5.33 21.98
C LEU A 153 -20.45 5.48 23.39
N VAL A 154 -20.96 6.67 23.70
CA VAL A 154 -21.58 6.97 24.99
C VAL A 154 -23.08 7.16 24.76
N SER A 155 -23.91 6.73 25.71
CA SER A 155 -25.35 7.01 25.69
C SER A 155 -25.61 8.51 25.42
N PRO A 156 -26.47 8.89 24.45
CA PRO A 156 -26.56 10.25 23.91
C PRO A 156 -26.74 11.37 24.94
N GLU A 157 -27.49 11.12 26.01
CA GLU A 157 -27.72 12.08 27.08
C GLU A 157 -26.46 12.42 27.89
N PHE A 158 -25.47 11.52 27.91
CA PHE A 158 -24.18 11.74 28.56
C PHE A 158 -23.12 12.27 27.58
N GLU A 159 -23.17 11.86 26.31
CA GLU A 159 -22.23 12.30 25.26
C GLU A 159 -22.24 13.84 25.09
N SER A 160 -23.43 14.44 25.17
CA SER A 160 -23.59 15.90 25.06
C SER A 160 -23.16 16.67 26.31
N ASN A 161 -22.90 15.99 27.44
CA ASN A 161 -22.58 16.63 28.70
C ASN A 161 -21.07 16.88 28.85
N ARG A 162 -20.69 18.15 28.81
CA ARG A 162 -19.29 18.59 28.98
C ARG A 162 -18.65 18.21 30.32
N ASN A 163 -19.45 17.90 31.34
CA ASN A 163 -18.98 17.56 32.68
C ASN A 163 -18.88 16.04 32.93
N PHE A 164 -19.33 15.21 31.98
CA PHE A 164 -19.21 13.76 32.06
C PHE A 164 -17.92 13.30 31.36
N PHE A 165 -17.08 12.51 32.04
CA PHE A 165 -15.79 12.04 31.49
C PHE A 165 -15.63 10.52 31.55
N TYR A 166 -16.25 9.90 32.54
CA TYR A 166 -16.33 8.46 32.76
C TYR A 166 -17.39 8.21 33.85
N PRO A 167 -17.95 7.00 33.97
CA PRO A 167 -18.84 6.65 35.06
C PRO A 167 -18.00 6.52 36.34
N PRO A 168 -18.19 7.32 37.40
CA PRO A 168 -17.48 7.17 38.67
C PRO A 168 -17.89 5.87 39.38
N ARG A 169 -17.00 5.30 40.21
CA ARG A 169 -17.28 4.12 41.04
C ARG A 169 -18.42 4.37 42.01
N LYS A 170 -18.45 5.56 42.61
CA LYS A 170 -19.59 6.03 43.40
C LYS A 170 -20.49 6.84 42.49
N SER A 171 -21.65 6.26 42.15
CA SER A 171 -22.68 6.93 41.34
C SER A 171 -22.99 8.32 41.88
N LYS A 172 -23.09 9.30 40.98
CA LYS A 172 -23.48 10.69 41.31
C LYS A 172 -24.67 11.08 40.45
N ILE A 173 -25.51 11.94 40.97
CA ILE A 173 -26.57 12.58 40.19
C ILE A 173 -25.96 13.77 39.47
N ILE A 174 -26.13 13.83 38.16
CA ILE A 174 -25.69 14.96 37.32
C ILE A 174 -26.87 15.49 36.50
N GLU A 175 -26.81 16.78 36.19
CA GLU A 175 -27.74 17.43 35.26
C GLU A 175 -27.34 17.08 33.82
N LEU A 176 -28.30 16.55 33.06
CA LEU A 176 -28.21 16.19 31.64
C LEU A 176 -29.24 17.01 30.85
N LEU A 177 -29.12 17.02 29.53
CA LEU A 177 -30.11 17.64 28.64
C LEU A 177 -30.84 16.56 27.86
N ASP A 178 -32.17 16.66 27.78
CA ASP A 178 -32.98 15.79 26.93
C ASP A 178 -32.86 16.18 25.45
N ALA A 179 -33.54 15.44 24.56
CA ALA A 179 -33.53 15.71 23.12
C ALA A 179 -34.10 17.11 22.75
N ASN A 180 -34.88 17.73 23.63
CA ASN A 180 -35.44 19.07 23.46
C ASN A 180 -34.58 20.16 24.15
N GLY A 181 -33.45 19.78 24.76
CA GLY A 181 -32.57 20.68 25.50
C GLY A 181 -33.08 21.04 26.90
N GLN A 182 -34.06 20.31 27.45
CA GLN A 182 -34.55 20.52 28.80
C GLN A 182 -33.67 19.78 29.82
N PRO A 183 -33.32 20.43 30.96
CA PRO A 183 -32.49 19.81 31.97
C PRO A 183 -33.25 18.71 32.72
N PHE A 184 -32.59 17.57 32.95
CA PHE A 184 -33.07 16.51 33.82
C PHE A 184 -31.92 15.89 34.61
N PHE A 185 -32.23 15.22 35.72
CA PHE A 185 -31.22 14.62 36.59
C PHE A 185 -31.16 13.11 36.39
N LYS A 186 -29.96 12.57 36.18
CA LYS A 186 -29.73 11.12 36.08
C LYS A 186 -28.51 10.72 36.89
N GLU A 187 -28.57 9.51 37.43
CA GLU A 187 -27.40 8.89 38.06
C GLU A 187 -26.39 8.43 37.00
N THR A 188 -25.11 8.68 37.24
CA THR A 188 -24.01 8.30 36.33
C THR A 188 -23.86 6.79 36.15
N LYS A 189 -24.38 5.96 37.05
CA LYS A 189 -24.38 4.48 36.89
C LYS A 189 -25.17 4.00 35.68
N TYR A 190 -26.07 4.83 35.14
CA TYR A 190 -26.85 4.54 33.94
C TYR A 190 -26.18 5.02 32.65
N ALA A 191 -24.94 5.53 32.73
CA ALA A 191 -24.17 5.85 31.53
C ALA A 191 -23.67 4.55 30.89
N GLU A 192 -24.06 4.33 29.64
CA GLU A 192 -23.58 3.19 28.85
C GLU A 192 -22.40 3.66 28.00
N ILE A 193 -21.25 3.01 28.16
CA ILE A 193 -20.05 3.28 27.36
C ILE A 193 -19.67 1.99 26.63
N ASN A 194 -19.86 2.02 25.31
CA ASN A 194 -19.63 0.89 24.43
C ASN A 194 -18.35 1.11 23.62
N LEU A 195 -17.41 0.17 23.69
CA LEU A 195 -16.21 0.18 22.86
C LEU A 195 -16.45 -0.62 21.58
N VAL A 196 -16.71 0.06 20.48
CA VAL A 196 -16.96 -0.59 19.19
C VAL A 196 -15.62 -0.90 18.51
N HIS A 197 -15.40 -2.17 18.18
CA HIS A 197 -14.27 -2.57 17.35
C HIS A 197 -14.60 -2.33 15.87
N ILE A 198 -13.87 -1.42 15.24
CA ILE A 198 -14.04 -1.13 13.83
C ILE A 198 -13.12 -2.06 13.03
N PRO A 199 -13.66 -2.92 12.15
CA PRO A 199 -12.82 -3.73 11.29
C PRO A 199 -12.02 -2.83 10.34
N PHE A 200 -10.74 -3.18 10.14
CA PHE A 200 -9.90 -2.51 9.15
C PHE A 200 -9.09 -3.56 8.39
N VAL A 201 -8.76 -3.24 7.14
CA VAL A 201 -7.87 -4.06 6.32
C VAL A 201 -6.51 -3.38 6.34
N SER A 202 -5.51 -4.06 6.87
CA SER A 202 -4.13 -3.61 6.74
C SER A 202 -3.61 -3.92 5.34
N ILE A 203 -3.00 -2.92 4.72
CA ILE A 203 -2.23 -3.07 3.48
C ILE A 203 -0.72 -2.98 3.73
N ARG A 204 -0.28 -3.02 5.00
CA ARG A 204 1.14 -2.92 5.38
C ARG A 204 2.02 -3.90 4.60
N ASP A 205 1.54 -5.14 4.47
CA ASP A 205 2.28 -6.23 3.80
C ASP A 205 2.35 -6.06 2.26
N ARG A 206 1.68 -5.06 1.69
CA ARG A 206 1.78 -4.69 0.27
C ARG A 206 2.96 -3.78 -0.03
N PHE A 207 3.53 -3.14 0.99
CA PHE A 207 4.68 -2.26 0.84
C PHE A 207 5.98 -3.05 0.73
N SER A 208 6.87 -2.69 -0.21
CA SER A 208 8.27 -3.16 -0.18
C SER A 208 8.98 -2.57 1.04
N GLY A 209 10.03 -3.25 1.52
CA GLY A 209 10.78 -2.84 2.73
C GLY A 209 11.19 -1.37 2.75
N GLU A 210 11.57 -0.81 1.59
CA GLU A 210 11.95 0.60 1.42
C GLU A 210 10.88 1.64 1.84
N TYR A 211 9.59 1.25 1.82
CA TYR A 211 8.47 2.09 2.25
C TYR A 211 8.11 1.88 3.72
N LEU A 212 8.75 0.91 4.39
CA LEU A 212 8.64 0.63 5.82
C LEU A 212 9.89 1.08 6.60
N ASP A 213 10.86 1.72 5.94
CA ASP A 213 12.09 2.23 6.57
C ASP A 213 11.93 3.66 7.13
N SER A 214 10.97 4.43 6.61
CA SER A 214 10.64 5.77 7.11
C SER A 214 9.16 6.08 6.90
N PRO A 215 8.56 7.01 7.69
CA PRO A 215 7.25 7.56 7.34
C PRO A 215 7.29 8.16 5.93
N LYS A 216 6.28 7.84 5.12
CA LYS A 216 6.08 8.41 3.79
C LYS A 216 4.76 9.17 3.75
N ASP A 217 4.68 10.15 2.85
CA ASP A 217 3.44 10.88 2.59
C ASP A 217 2.40 9.97 1.92
N PRO A 218 1.10 10.31 2.00
CA PRO A 218 0.02 9.50 1.43
C PRO A 218 0.14 9.27 -0.08
N GLY A 219 0.56 10.30 -0.83
CA GLY A 219 0.68 10.24 -2.28
C GLY A 219 1.73 9.21 -2.69
N THR A 220 2.90 9.24 -2.05
CA THR A 220 3.98 8.27 -2.25
C THR A 220 3.53 6.85 -1.92
N LEU A 221 2.84 6.64 -0.80
CA LEU A 221 2.32 5.31 -0.43
C LEU A 221 1.32 4.79 -1.47
N LEU A 222 0.35 5.61 -1.87
CA LEU A 222 -0.65 5.23 -2.87
C LEU A 222 -0.01 4.91 -4.23
N LEU A 223 0.93 5.74 -4.69
CA LEU A 223 1.67 5.48 -5.93
C LEU A 223 2.47 4.17 -5.85
N SER A 224 3.03 3.82 -4.69
CA SER A 224 3.76 2.56 -4.50
C SER A 224 2.87 1.32 -4.62
N LEU A 225 1.56 1.45 -4.33
CA LEU A 225 0.59 0.37 -4.46
C LEU A 225 0.14 0.19 -5.91
N ILE A 226 0.26 1.25 -6.73
CA ILE A 226 0.08 1.20 -8.18
C ILE A 226 1.37 0.66 -8.81
N LYS A 227 1.78 -0.55 -8.40
CA LYS A 227 2.74 -1.33 -9.17
C LYS A 227 1.99 -1.86 -10.39
N GLU A 228 2.19 -1.24 -11.56
CA GLU A 228 1.99 -1.96 -12.81
C GLU A 228 2.85 -3.21 -12.73
N GLU A 229 2.24 -4.39 -12.65
CA GLU A 229 3.00 -5.65 -12.70
C GLU A 229 3.93 -5.58 -13.92
N GLU A 230 5.23 -5.77 -13.68
CA GLU A 230 6.20 -5.73 -14.76
C GLU A 230 5.84 -6.79 -15.80
N ALA A 231 5.33 -6.34 -16.95
CA ALA A 231 4.77 -7.23 -17.95
C ALA A 231 5.77 -8.34 -18.34
N LYS A 232 5.38 -9.60 -18.11
CA LYS A 232 6.15 -10.77 -18.51
C LYS A 232 5.78 -11.19 -19.93
N LEU A 233 6.79 -11.63 -20.68
CA LEU A 233 6.63 -12.27 -21.98
C LEU A 233 6.73 -13.78 -21.79
N THR A 234 5.65 -14.50 -22.04
CA THR A 234 5.62 -15.96 -22.00
C THR A 234 5.48 -16.50 -23.42
N VAL A 235 6.39 -17.37 -23.83
CA VAL A 235 6.31 -18.07 -25.11
C VAL A 235 6.00 -19.54 -24.83
N ASN A 236 4.76 -19.93 -25.11
CA ASN A 236 4.27 -21.28 -24.88
C ASN A 236 4.40 -22.09 -26.17
N LEU A 237 5.39 -22.98 -26.22
CA LEU A 237 5.67 -23.81 -27.40
C LEU A 237 4.73 -25.00 -27.53
N LEU A 238 4.12 -25.47 -26.44
CA LEU A 238 3.08 -26.52 -26.47
C LEU A 238 1.83 -26.06 -27.20
N ASN A 239 1.39 -24.82 -26.90
CA ASN A 239 0.18 -24.22 -27.47
C ASN A 239 0.47 -23.29 -28.65
N LEU A 240 1.76 -23.07 -28.99
CA LEU A 240 2.23 -22.19 -30.06
C LEU A 240 1.82 -20.72 -29.90
N LYS A 241 1.77 -20.25 -28.65
CA LYS A 241 1.31 -18.91 -28.30
C LYS A 241 2.42 -18.01 -27.79
N VAL A 242 2.35 -16.73 -28.15
CA VAL A 242 3.10 -15.65 -27.50
C VAL A 242 2.13 -14.90 -26.59
N ILE A 243 2.45 -14.78 -25.31
CA ILE A 243 1.61 -14.14 -24.30
C ILE A 243 2.37 -12.95 -23.74
N TYR A 244 1.74 -11.78 -23.69
CA TYR A 244 2.30 -10.58 -23.08
C TYR A 244 1.21 -9.80 -22.37
N LYS A 245 1.42 -9.51 -21.08
CA LYS A 245 0.35 -9.05 -20.17
C LYS A 245 -0.80 -10.08 -20.15
N HIS A 246 -2.01 -9.67 -20.49
CA HIS A 246 -3.22 -10.51 -20.52
C HIS A 246 -3.67 -10.88 -21.95
N LEU A 247 -2.82 -10.63 -22.95
CA LEU A 247 -3.14 -10.87 -24.36
C LEU A 247 -2.33 -12.06 -24.89
N GLU A 248 -2.93 -12.79 -25.82
CA GLU A 248 -2.32 -13.93 -26.50
C GLU A 248 -2.25 -13.67 -28.02
N ALA A 249 -1.16 -14.13 -28.64
CA ALA A 249 -0.93 -14.02 -30.07
C ALA A 249 -0.56 -15.36 -30.69
N ASP A 250 -1.30 -15.71 -31.75
CA ASP A 250 -0.98 -16.83 -32.63
C ASP A 250 -0.13 -16.34 -33.81
N LEU A 251 1.12 -16.81 -33.85
CA LEU A 251 2.03 -16.54 -34.96
C LEU A 251 2.07 -17.74 -35.90
N MET A 252 2.11 -17.49 -37.21
CA MET A 252 2.37 -18.57 -38.17
C MET A 252 3.71 -19.27 -37.84
N PRO A 253 3.84 -20.60 -38.02
CA PRO A 253 5.00 -21.37 -37.55
C PRO A 253 6.37 -20.82 -37.98
N ALA A 254 6.50 -20.32 -39.22
CA ALA A 254 7.75 -19.72 -39.70
C ALA A 254 8.12 -18.41 -38.97
N ARG A 255 7.10 -17.60 -38.63
CA ARG A 255 7.27 -16.35 -37.88
C ARG A 255 7.54 -16.63 -36.40
N LEU A 256 6.84 -17.62 -35.83
CA LEU A 256 7.08 -18.08 -34.47
C LEU A 256 8.50 -18.63 -34.32
N ALA A 257 8.98 -19.45 -35.25
CA ALA A 257 10.34 -20.00 -35.21
C ALA A 257 11.41 -18.91 -35.17
N LEU A 258 11.30 -17.90 -36.04
CA LEU A 258 12.22 -16.76 -36.01
C LEU A 258 12.14 -15.99 -34.69
N TYR A 259 10.93 -15.79 -34.17
CA TYR A 259 10.73 -15.07 -32.91
C TYR A 259 11.32 -15.83 -31.71
N VAL A 260 11.02 -17.13 -31.60
CA VAL A 260 11.53 -18.03 -30.56
C VAL A 260 13.05 -18.05 -30.55
N PHE A 261 13.70 -18.07 -31.72
CA PHE A 261 15.16 -17.98 -31.81
C PHE A 261 15.71 -16.74 -31.10
N PHE A 262 15.13 -15.55 -31.32
CA PHE A 262 15.57 -14.34 -30.62
C PHE A 262 15.21 -14.32 -29.13
N VAL A 263 14.10 -14.95 -28.74
CA VAL A 263 13.70 -15.11 -27.33
C VAL A 263 14.70 -15.99 -26.59
N LEU A 264 15.07 -17.13 -27.17
CA LEU A 264 16.09 -18.03 -26.63
C LEU A 264 17.47 -17.36 -26.57
N GLN A 265 17.84 -16.61 -27.62
CA GLN A 265 19.08 -15.83 -27.62
C GLN A 265 19.11 -14.79 -26.49
N LYS A 266 18.00 -14.11 -26.22
CA LYS A 266 17.90 -13.15 -25.10
C LYS A 266 17.93 -13.86 -23.75
N LYS A 267 17.29 -15.02 -23.62
CA LYS A 267 17.35 -15.86 -22.41
C LYS A 267 18.77 -16.33 -22.09
N ASN A 268 19.52 -16.69 -23.13
CA ASN A 268 20.91 -17.12 -23.04
C ASN A 268 21.91 -15.95 -23.03
N CYS A 269 21.46 -14.72 -22.77
CA CYS A 269 22.34 -13.56 -22.72
C CYS A 269 23.41 -13.75 -21.61
N PRO A 270 24.70 -13.53 -21.91
CA PRO A 270 25.82 -13.85 -21.02
C PRO A 270 25.89 -12.95 -19.78
N LYS A 271 25.21 -11.79 -19.79
CA LYS A 271 25.15 -10.87 -18.66
C LYS A 271 24.16 -11.34 -17.61
N ASP A 272 24.45 -11.05 -16.34
CA ASP A 272 23.58 -11.37 -15.21
C ASP A 272 22.18 -10.76 -15.35
N VAL A 273 21.25 -11.35 -14.62
CA VAL A 273 19.84 -10.93 -14.60
C VAL A 273 19.70 -9.43 -14.26
N SER A 274 20.53 -8.91 -13.36
CA SER A 274 20.52 -7.50 -12.95
C SER A 274 21.01 -6.50 -14.02
N SER A 275 21.69 -6.97 -15.08
CA SER A 275 22.32 -6.10 -16.09
C SER A 275 21.85 -6.37 -17.52
N CYS A 276 21.08 -7.43 -17.75
CA CYS A 276 20.65 -7.87 -19.07
C CYS A 276 19.77 -6.85 -19.81
N GLY A 277 18.84 -6.17 -19.13
CA GLY A 277 17.86 -5.26 -19.73
C GLY A 277 18.50 -4.02 -20.37
N LYS A 278 19.65 -3.59 -19.85
CA LYS A 278 20.42 -2.45 -20.38
C LYS A 278 21.51 -2.85 -21.36
N CYS A 279 21.96 -4.11 -21.34
CA CYS A 279 22.98 -4.60 -22.25
C CYS A 279 22.43 -4.87 -23.66
N ARG A 280 23.33 -4.97 -24.64
CA ARG A 280 23.02 -5.34 -26.03
C ARG A 280 23.97 -6.39 -26.60
N GLU A 281 24.59 -7.18 -25.72
CA GLU A 281 25.58 -8.18 -26.14
C GLU A 281 24.96 -9.38 -26.86
N CYS A 282 23.72 -9.74 -26.53
CA CYS A 282 22.99 -10.80 -27.22
C CYS A 282 22.41 -10.37 -28.59
N PHE A 283 22.64 -9.13 -29.04
CA PHE A 283 22.18 -8.66 -30.34
C PHE A 283 23.13 -9.12 -31.42
N MET A 284 22.59 -9.77 -32.46
CA MET A 284 23.37 -10.40 -33.53
C MET A 284 23.33 -9.58 -34.81
N ASN A 285 24.44 -9.54 -35.53
CA ASN A 285 24.52 -9.02 -36.89
C ASN A 285 23.89 -10.01 -37.89
N ILE A 286 23.70 -9.57 -39.14
CA ILE A 286 23.04 -10.41 -40.15
C ILE A 286 23.81 -11.70 -40.47
N GLN A 287 25.15 -11.67 -40.50
CA GLN A 287 25.96 -12.84 -40.82
C GLN A 287 25.85 -13.90 -39.71
N GLU A 288 25.87 -13.48 -38.45
CA GLU A 288 25.66 -14.36 -37.29
C GLU A 288 24.28 -15.02 -37.32
N ILE A 289 23.24 -14.27 -37.69
CA ILE A 289 21.87 -14.80 -37.81
C ILE A 289 21.79 -15.85 -38.93
N LEU A 290 22.36 -15.57 -40.09
CA LEU A 290 22.39 -16.50 -41.22
C LEU A 290 23.22 -17.75 -40.90
N GLY A 291 24.33 -17.61 -40.15
CA GLY A 291 25.11 -18.74 -39.64
C GLY A 291 24.32 -19.66 -38.69
N ASN A 292 23.32 -19.14 -38.00
CA ASN A 292 22.43 -19.89 -37.11
C ASN A 292 21.16 -20.43 -37.80
N GLN A 293 21.10 -20.41 -39.13
CA GLN A 293 19.93 -20.90 -39.88
C GLN A 293 19.54 -22.34 -39.51
N GLY A 294 20.51 -23.23 -39.25
CA GLY A 294 20.23 -24.62 -38.85
C GLY A 294 19.40 -24.70 -37.57
N VAL A 295 19.66 -23.82 -36.60
CA VAL A 295 18.90 -23.74 -35.34
C VAL A 295 17.48 -23.25 -35.59
N ILE A 296 17.32 -22.22 -36.42
CA ILE A 296 15.99 -21.68 -36.79
C ILE A 296 15.17 -22.75 -37.53
N ALA A 297 15.80 -23.51 -38.42
CA ALA A 297 15.17 -24.60 -39.17
C ALA A 297 14.74 -25.75 -38.25
N ASP A 298 15.55 -26.12 -37.25
CA ASP A 298 15.20 -27.13 -36.26
C ASP A 298 14.00 -26.68 -35.39
N ILE A 299 14.02 -25.43 -34.90
CA ILE A 299 12.88 -24.85 -34.16
C ILE A 299 11.61 -24.91 -35.05
N TYR A 300 11.70 -24.47 -36.30
CA TYR A 300 10.58 -24.54 -37.24
C TYR A 300 10.07 -25.97 -37.46
N GLY A 301 10.98 -26.93 -37.63
CA GLY A 301 10.65 -28.35 -37.79
C GLY A 301 9.88 -28.92 -36.60
N ARG A 302 10.27 -28.56 -35.37
CA ARG A 302 9.56 -28.95 -34.15
C ARG A 302 8.17 -28.34 -34.09
N LEU A 303 8.05 -27.03 -34.33
CA LEU A 303 6.75 -26.33 -34.31
C LEU A 303 5.78 -26.85 -35.37
N ARG A 304 6.29 -27.26 -36.56
CA ARG A 304 5.46 -27.84 -37.63
C ARG A 304 4.78 -29.15 -37.21
N LYS A 305 5.44 -29.98 -36.40
CA LYS A 305 4.85 -31.26 -35.93
C LYS A 305 3.57 -31.05 -35.10
N HIS A 306 3.44 -29.90 -34.45
CA HIS A 306 2.26 -29.53 -33.65
C HIS A 306 1.19 -28.76 -34.46
N TYR A 307 1.51 -28.30 -35.67
CA TYR A 307 0.57 -27.60 -36.56
C TYR A 307 -0.09 -28.61 -37.52
N TYR A 308 -1.34 -29.00 -37.25
CA TYR A 308 -2.14 -29.90 -38.09
C TYR A 308 -2.61 -29.26 -39.42
N LEU A 309 -1.70 -28.71 -40.22
CA LEU A 309 -2.03 -28.21 -41.56
C LEU A 309 -1.02 -28.73 -42.59
N GLY A 310 -1.54 -29.58 -43.48
CA GLY A 310 -0.84 -30.09 -44.63
C GLY A 310 -0.41 -28.97 -45.57
N ALA A 311 0.89 -28.95 -45.89
CA ALA A 311 1.44 -28.59 -47.19
C ALA A 311 2.97 -28.71 -47.12
N ASP A 312 3.53 -29.51 -48.00
CA ASP A 312 4.97 -29.58 -48.31
C ASP A 312 5.42 -28.37 -49.11
N ARG A 313 5.25 -27.17 -48.55
CA ARG A 313 5.93 -25.98 -49.07
C ARG A 313 7.16 -25.76 -48.22
N VAL A 314 8.33 -25.94 -48.83
CA VAL A 314 9.62 -25.51 -48.25
C VAL A 314 9.48 -24.02 -47.94
N SER A 315 9.31 -23.69 -46.66
CA SER A 315 9.21 -22.31 -46.21
C SER A 315 10.55 -21.62 -46.41
N GLY A 316 10.54 -20.36 -46.87
CA GLY A 316 11.75 -19.55 -47.01
C GLY A 316 12.55 -19.41 -45.71
N ILE A 317 11.95 -19.69 -44.55
CA ILE A 317 12.64 -19.74 -43.26
C ILE A 317 13.70 -20.86 -43.18
N MET A 318 13.58 -21.90 -44.01
CA MET A 318 14.55 -23.01 -44.08
C MET A 318 15.85 -22.62 -44.78
N LYS A 319 15.81 -21.57 -45.61
CA LYS A 319 16.96 -21.02 -46.35
C LYS A 319 16.96 -19.50 -46.22
N LEU A 320 17.45 -19.03 -45.08
CA LEU A 320 17.42 -17.63 -44.71
C LEU A 320 18.46 -16.86 -45.54
N ASP A 321 18.07 -15.69 -46.03
CA ASP A 321 18.92 -14.70 -46.68
C ASP A 321 18.58 -13.32 -46.09
N LYS A 322 19.32 -12.30 -46.52
CA LYS A 322 19.14 -10.95 -45.97
C LYS A 322 17.76 -10.37 -46.27
N GLU A 323 17.20 -10.62 -47.45
CA GLU A 323 15.92 -10.04 -47.87
C GLU A 323 14.77 -10.73 -47.17
N ASN A 324 14.78 -12.06 -47.16
CA ASN A 324 13.76 -12.87 -46.52
C ASN A 324 13.79 -12.69 -44.99
N PHE A 325 14.96 -12.51 -44.35
CA PHE A 325 15.06 -12.17 -42.94
C PHE A 325 14.34 -10.86 -42.62
N ASN A 326 14.62 -9.81 -43.41
CA ASN A 326 13.99 -8.51 -43.21
C ASN A 326 12.46 -8.59 -43.42
N SER A 327 12.01 -9.42 -44.35
CA SER A 327 10.59 -9.70 -44.58
C SER A 327 9.94 -10.40 -43.38
N TYR A 328 10.53 -11.51 -42.88
CA TYR A 328 10.01 -12.23 -41.71
C TYR A 328 10.02 -11.37 -40.46
N ARG A 329 11.12 -10.65 -40.18
CA ARG A 329 11.23 -9.72 -39.04
C ARG A 329 10.11 -8.67 -39.08
N SER A 330 9.87 -8.07 -40.24
CA SER A 330 8.85 -7.04 -40.41
C SER A 330 7.45 -7.62 -40.18
N LYS A 331 7.18 -8.84 -40.67
CA LYS A 331 5.91 -9.54 -40.44
C LYS A 331 5.71 -9.90 -38.97
N VAL A 332 6.72 -10.46 -38.29
CA VAL A 332 6.70 -10.74 -36.85
C VAL A 332 6.35 -9.48 -36.06
N ASN A 333 7.07 -8.38 -36.31
CA ASN A 333 6.80 -7.12 -35.60
C ASN A 333 5.44 -6.53 -35.95
N ALA A 334 4.90 -6.77 -37.15
CA ALA A 334 3.56 -6.34 -37.52
C ALA A 334 2.48 -7.14 -36.78
N ASP A 335 2.63 -8.48 -36.66
CA ASP A 335 1.71 -9.33 -35.91
C ASP A 335 1.70 -8.94 -34.42
N LEU A 336 2.89 -8.79 -33.81
CA LEU A 336 3.01 -8.35 -32.42
C LEU A 336 2.41 -6.95 -32.22
N ARG A 337 2.57 -6.03 -33.18
CA ARG A 337 2.02 -4.67 -33.09
C ARG A 337 0.50 -4.67 -33.15
N LYS A 338 -0.07 -5.52 -34.01
CA LYS A 338 -1.51 -5.64 -34.18
C LYS A 338 -2.19 -6.11 -32.90
N ILE A 339 -1.56 -7.02 -32.16
CA ILE A 339 -2.15 -7.66 -30.98
C ILE A 339 -1.78 -6.92 -29.68
N PHE A 340 -0.50 -6.61 -29.48
CA PHE A 340 0.00 -6.04 -28.22
C PHE A 340 0.16 -4.51 -28.23
N GLY A 341 -0.06 -3.87 -29.38
CA GLY A 341 0.05 -2.42 -29.53
C GLY A 341 1.48 -1.92 -29.80
N VAL A 342 1.58 -0.64 -30.18
CA VAL A 342 2.82 0.00 -30.63
C VAL A 342 3.87 0.10 -29.52
N HIS A 343 3.44 0.29 -28.27
CA HIS A 343 4.34 0.41 -27.13
C HIS A 343 4.99 -0.94 -26.77
N ALA A 344 4.21 -2.02 -26.70
CA ALA A 344 4.73 -3.35 -26.36
C ALA A 344 5.83 -3.82 -27.33
N VAL A 345 5.64 -3.59 -28.64
CA VAL A 345 6.61 -3.99 -29.67
C VAL A 345 7.98 -3.31 -29.52
N LYS A 346 8.07 -2.17 -28.84
CA LYS A 346 9.38 -1.55 -28.54
C LYS A 346 10.23 -2.44 -27.63
N ASP A 347 9.59 -3.24 -26.78
CA ASP A 347 10.24 -4.09 -25.79
C ASP A 347 10.36 -5.54 -26.27
N ILE A 348 9.26 -6.12 -26.76
CA ILE A 348 9.17 -7.54 -27.15
C ILE A 348 9.48 -7.78 -28.63
N GLY A 349 9.45 -6.76 -29.49
CA GLY A 349 9.72 -6.92 -30.92
C GLY A 349 11.21 -7.14 -31.23
N ILE A 350 11.48 -7.77 -32.39
CA ILE A 350 12.84 -7.93 -32.91
C ILE A 350 13.33 -6.55 -33.37
N SER A 351 14.14 -5.92 -32.53
CA SER A 351 14.56 -4.53 -32.67
C SER A 351 15.94 -4.41 -33.32
N PRO A 352 16.13 -3.51 -34.30
CA PRO A 352 17.45 -3.14 -34.78
C PRO A 352 18.18 -2.18 -33.81
N ILE A 353 19.50 -2.28 -33.73
CA ILE A 353 20.40 -1.31 -33.10
C ILE A 353 21.59 -1.02 -34.02
N GLY A 354 22.19 0.16 -33.89
CA GLY A 354 23.32 0.59 -34.69
C GLY A 354 22.93 1.20 -36.04
N ARG A 355 23.91 1.68 -36.79
CA ARG A 355 23.74 2.27 -38.13
C ARG A 355 24.17 1.27 -39.20
N ARG A 356 23.58 1.36 -40.40
CA ARG A 356 24.01 0.56 -41.56
C ARG A 356 25.49 0.85 -41.88
N PRO A 357 26.30 -0.15 -42.25
CA PRO A 357 25.96 -1.58 -42.42
C PRO A 357 25.98 -2.41 -41.12
N ASN A 358 26.42 -1.84 -40.00
CA ASN A 358 26.64 -2.53 -38.71
C ASN A 358 25.37 -2.68 -37.85
N THR A 359 24.23 -2.97 -38.48
CA THR A 359 22.96 -3.16 -37.76
C THR A 359 22.92 -4.53 -37.09
N ARG A 360 22.59 -4.56 -35.79
CA ARG A 360 22.37 -5.79 -35.01
C ARG A 360 20.92 -5.90 -34.57
N TYR A 361 20.43 -7.11 -34.35
CA TYR A 361 19.03 -7.41 -34.06
C TYR A 361 18.88 -8.21 -32.76
N GLY A 362 17.83 -7.92 -31.99
CA GLY A 362 17.54 -8.61 -30.74
C GLY A 362 16.30 -8.08 -30.04
N ILE A 363 15.94 -8.70 -28.93
CA ILE A 363 14.83 -8.30 -28.06
C ILE A 363 15.37 -7.44 -26.91
N LYS A 364 14.68 -6.34 -26.59
CA LYS A 364 15.13 -5.38 -25.57
C LYS A 364 14.69 -5.75 -24.16
N LEU A 365 13.56 -6.44 -24.02
CA LEU A 365 13.02 -6.90 -22.74
C LEU A 365 14.05 -7.67 -21.91
N ASP A 366 14.12 -7.43 -20.60
CA ASP A 366 15.03 -8.13 -19.70
C ASP A 366 14.80 -9.65 -19.67
N LYS A 367 15.87 -10.45 -19.55
CA LYS A 367 15.75 -11.92 -19.53
C LYS A 367 15.02 -12.49 -18.32
N SER A 368 14.95 -11.77 -17.20
CA SER A 368 14.12 -12.12 -16.03
C SER A 368 12.62 -12.10 -16.35
N ARG A 369 12.23 -11.23 -17.29
CA ARG A 369 10.83 -11.01 -17.68
C ARG A 369 10.37 -11.88 -18.84
N ILE A 370 11.21 -12.83 -19.26
CA ILE A 370 10.89 -13.79 -20.32
C ILE A 370 10.68 -15.16 -19.68
N GLU A 371 9.71 -15.91 -20.17
CA GLU A 371 9.47 -17.31 -19.82
C GLU A 371 9.22 -18.11 -21.10
N VAL A 372 9.80 -19.31 -21.20
CA VAL A 372 9.59 -20.22 -22.33
C VAL A 372 9.10 -21.54 -21.76
N ILE A 373 7.90 -21.95 -22.18
CA ILE A 373 7.26 -23.20 -21.78
C ILE A 373 7.44 -24.18 -22.94
N TYR A 374 8.00 -25.36 -22.64
CA TYR A 374 8.34 -26.40 -23.61
C TYR A 374 7.28 -27.48 -23.70
#